data_AF-A0A974UUB4-F1
#
_entry.id   AF-A0A974UUB4-F1
#
_cell.length_a   1.000
_cell.length_b   1.000
_cell.length_c   1.000
_cell.angle_alpha   90.00
_cell.angle_beta   90.00
_cell.angle_gamma   90.00
#
_symmetry.space_group_name_H-M   'P 1'
#
loop_
_entity.id
_entity.type
_entity.pdbx_description
1 polymer ?
#
loop_
_entity_poly.entity_id
_entity_poly.type
_entity_poly.pdbx_seq_one_letter_code
_entity_poly.pdbx_strand_id
1 'polypeptide(L)'
;MYPTVSEVLALPALRQGQPHVVAGSTGLDRPVRWAHVAEVADIAHLLRGGELVLTTGVALPDDGPSLARYVADLAEVGAAGVVVELVRHWHDRLPRTLVEAAEQRGLPLITLSRETRYVAVTEAVNGLIVDAQVAELRAAERVHETFTALTVASAEPGVVLGEVTRLTDQPVVLETLAHEVLAYDAAGTDPGELLTGWPARSRVVQLGERTGYHARAGWLVTVVGARGHDWGRLVLVCAEPPPHRYRVVAERAASALAVYRLVTRDADTLERQAHRAVLTELLASPAPSAELLARASALAVPLPGRRLVGLAVRPRVAATSRQSLSTPPLLRELAEATVLAARRAKVSALVAADETCVRALLALSPEAHTEAVLSRLAADIHEARASAPGVIAVGTTVTGPAEARRTLVEAAQVAAAALSEGGDGGEGTERPLHRLHDVRLRGLLHLLAGDERVTAFAARELGPLLQRDAATGSRLVQALRHYCAHGGNKSAAAVAAHTSRTAYYQQLARIEQVLGVRLEDPESMLSLYVALLAHDLTGDPTLPGEESSPGRGTQ
;
A
#
# COMPACT_ATOMS: atom_id res chain seq x y z
N MET A 1 21.39 -13.55 25.05
CA MET A 1 21.92 -12.67 26.12
C MET A 1 22.46 -13.56 27.24
N TYR A 2 23.62 -13.25 27.82
CA TYR A 2 24.20 -14.03 28.92
C TYR A 2 23.46 -13.74 30.24
N PRO A 3 23.31 -14.72 31.15
CA PRO A 3 22.66 -14.49 32.43
C PRO A 3 23.49 -13.53 33.30
N THR A 4 22.87 -12.70 34.11
CA THR A 4 23.57 -11.82 35.06
C THR A 4 24.02 -12.58 36.30
N VAL A 5 24.94 -12.01 37.09
CA VAL A 5 25.31 -12.60 38.40
C VAL A 5 24.05 -12.74 39.28
N SER A 6 23.17 -11.75 39.28
CA SER A 6 21.88 -11.80 40.01
C SER A 6 21.02 -13.00 39.60
N GLU A 7 20.86 -13.25 38.30
CA GLU A 7 20.11 -14.38 37.77
C GLU A 7 20.76 -15.73 38.13
N VAL A 8 22.10 -15.79 38.08
CA VAL A 8 22.86 -16.99 38.47
C VAL A 8 22.69 -17.29 39.97
N LEU A 9 22.71 -16.28 40.85
CA LEU A 9 22.47 -16.47 42.29
C LEU A 9 21.05 -16.96 42.60
N ALA A 10 20.08 -16.68 41.73
CA ALA A 10 18.71 -17.17 41.86
C ALA A 10 18.54 -18.66 41.47
N LEU A 11 19.55 -19.27 40.84
CA LEU A 11 19.50 -20.69 40.44
C LEU A 11 19.33 -21.60 41.66
N PRO A 12 18.49 -22.65 41.58
CA PRO A 12 18.31 -23.60 42.68
C PRO A 12 19.62 -24.20 43.21
N ALA A 13 20.56 -24.49 42.29
CA ALA A 13 21.87 -25.05 42.63
C ALA A 13 22.70 -24.12 43.54
N LEU A 14 22.64 -22.80 43.34
CA LEU A 14 23.33 -21.82 44.18
C LEU A 14 22.50 -21.45 45.42
N ARG A 15 21.17 -21.31 45.30
CA ARG A 15 20.29 -21.01 46.46
C ARG A 15 20.38 -22.04 47.57
N GLN A 16 20.62 -23.31 47.25
CA GLN A 16 20.87 -24.36 48.24
C GLN A 16 22.11 -24.09 49.11
N GLY A 17 23.12 -23.43 48.54
CA GLY A 17 24.32 -22.98 49.22
C GLY A 17 24.13 -21.77 50.14
N GLN A 18 22.93 -21.18 50.17
CA GLN A 18 22.60 -19.94 50.89
C GLN A 18 23.56 -18.79 50.52
N PRO A 19 23.50 -18.29 49.28
CA PRO A 19 24.42 -17.26 48.81
C PRO A 19 24.16 -15.94 49.51
N HIS A 20 25.24 -15.31 49.99
CA HIS A 20 25.22 -13.98 50.57
C HIS A 20 26.24 -13.08 49.89
N VAL A 21 25.78 -11.95 49.33
CA VAL A 21 26.67 -10.97 48.71
C VAL A 21 27.32 -10.15 49.80
N VAL A 22 28.63 -10.30 49.98
CA VAL A 22 29.40 -9.65 51.06
C VAL A 22 30.15 -8.40 50.59
N ALA A 23 30.37 -8.26 49.29
CA ALA A 23 30.92 -7.05 48.66
C ALA A 23 30.55 -6.97 47.17
N GLY A 24 30.71 -5.79 46.59
CA GLY A 24 30.59 -5.55 45.14
C GLY A 24 29.16 -5.64 44.61
N SER A 25 28.16 -5.29 45.43
CA SER A 25 26.74 -5.38 45.09
C SER A 25 26.34 -4.61 43.82
N THR A 26 27.07 -3.54 43.48
CA THR A 26 26.89 -2.76 42.25
C THR A 26 27.21 -3.55 40.97
N GLY A 27 27.91 -4.68 41.10
CA GLY A 27 28.30 -5.53 39.97
C GLY A 27 27.34 -6.68 39.67
N LEU A 28 26.17 -6.77 40.31
CA LEU A 28 25.27 -7.93 40.16
C LEU A 28 24.62 -8.05 38.77
N ASP A 29 24.55 -6.97 38.00
CA ASP A 29 24.05 -6.97 36.62
C ASP A 29 25.12 -7.37 35.58
N ARG A 30 26.35 -7.71 36.03
CA ARG A 30 27.42 -8.16 35.12
C ARG A 30 27.02 -9.48 34.44
N PRO A 31 27.22 -9.62 33.12
CA PRO A 31 26.93 -10.85 32.41
C PRO A 31 27.94 -11.95 32.77
N VAL A 32 27.44 -13.16 33.00
CA VAL A 32 28.21 -14.37 33.29
C VAL A 32 28.33 -15.20 32.01
N ARG A 33 29.56 -15.27 31.47
CA ARG A 33 29.88 -16.05 30.28
C ARG A 33 30.15 -17.53 30.59
N TRP A 34 30.53 -17.84 31.82
CA TRP A 34 30.92 -19.18 32.25
C TRP A 34 31.01 -19.24 33.78
N ALA A 35 30.75 -20.39 34.39
CA ALA A 35 31.09 -20.66 35.78
C ALA A 35 32.33 -21.56 35.84
N HIS A 36 33.39 -21.11 36.53
CA HIS A 36 34.66 -21.81 36.58
C HIS A 36 35.02 -22.18 38.02
N VAL A 37 35.24 -23.47 38.27
CA VAL A 37 35.73 -23.94 39.57
C VAL A 37 37.25 -23.88 39.58
N ALA A 38 37.82 -23.11 40.50
CA ALA A 38 39.27 -22.95 40.62
C ALA A 38 39.73 -22.98 42.08
N GLU A 39 40.77 -23.77 42.33
CA GLU A 39 41.47 -23.86 43.62
C GLU A 39 42.94 -23.49 43.41
N VAL A 40 43.17 -22.29 42.86
CA VAL A 40 44.49 -21.78 42.52
C VAL A 40 44.53 -20.27 42.80
N ALA A 41 45.55 -19.81 43.53
CA ALA A 41 45.67 -18.40 43.94
C ALA A 41 46.05 -17.44 42.81
N ASP A 42 46.61 -17.93 41.70
CA ASP A 42 47.00 -17.13 40.53
C ASP A 42 46.11 -17.41 39.31
N ILE A 43 44.82 -17.73 39.50
CA ILE A 43 43.91 -18.15 38.42
C ILE A 43 43.72 -17.12 37.28
N ALA A 44 43.95 -15.82 37.53
CA ALA A 44 43.59 -14.75 36.59
C ALA A 44 44.20 -14.91 35.19
N HIS A 45 45.43 -15.44 35.07
CA HIS A 45 46.09 -15.66 33.78
C HIS A 45 45.44 -16.75 32.91
N LEU A 46 44.57 -17.58 33.50
CA LEU A 46 43.85 -18.65 32.81
C LEU A 46 42.42 -18.23 32.40
N LEU A 47 41.97 -17.04 32.82
CA LEU A 47 40.63 -16.52 32.54
C LEU A 47 40.63 -15.61 31.29
N ARG A 48 39.44 -15.43 30.68
CA ARG A 48 39.26 -14.57 29.50
C ARG A 48 38.31 -13.39 29.75
N GLY A 49 37.78 -13.25 30.96
CA GLY A 49 36.80 -12.24 31.34
C GLY A 49 35.35 -12.74 31.20
N GLY A 50 34.50 -12.29 32.12
CA GLY A 50 33.09 -12.68 32.25
C GLY A 50 32.85 -13.99 32.99
N GLU A 51 33.88 -14.64 33.54
CA GLU A 51 33.71 -15.86 34.33
C GLU A 51 33.26 -15.57 35.78
N LEU A 52 32.33 -16.38 36.30
CA LEU A 52 32.02 -16.46 37.73
C LEU A 52 32.90 -17.54 38.36
N VAL A 53 33.85 -17.12 39.21
CA VAL A 53 34.81 -18.04 39.82
C VAL A 53 34.19 -18.67 41.07
N LEU A 54 34.22 -20.00 41.17
CA LEU A 54 33.76 -20.78 42.32
C LEU A 54 34.98 -21.40 43.02
N THR A 55 35.14 -21.15 44.32
CA THR A 55 36.28 -21.67 45.10
C THR A 55 35.86 -22.04 46.52
N THR A 56 36.51 -23.04 47.11
CA THR A 56 36.42 -23.39 48.54
C THR A 56 37.41 -22.59 49.38
N GLY A 57 38.26 -21.80 48.75
CA GLY A 57 39.27 -20.96 49.38
C GLY A 57 40.51 -21.72 49.88
N VAL A 58 40.57 -23.05 49.76
CA VAL A 58 41.64 -23.88 50.35
C VAL A 58 43.02 -23.54 49.77
N ALA A 59 43.07 -23.11 48.51
CA ALA A 59 44.30 -22.71 47.85
C ALA A 59 44.60 -21.20 47.97
N LEU A 60 43.75 -20.42 48.65
CA LEU A 60 43.97 -18.99 48.82
C LEU A 60 44.97 -18.73 49.96
N PRO A 61 45.79 -17.68 49.86
CA PRO A 61 46.77 -17.33 50.88
C PRO A 61 46.09 -16.73 52.12
N ASP A 62 46.69 -16.95 53.30
CA ASP A 62 46.19 -16.37 54.55
C ASP A 62 46.63 -14.90 54.76
N ASP A 63 47.60 -14.41 53.98
CA ASP A 63 48.11 -13.04 54.12
C ASP A 63 47.26 -12.01 53.34
N GLY A 64 46.94 -10.90 54.02
CA GLY A 64 46.12 -9.82 53.47
C GLY A 64 46.61 -9.26 52.12
N PRO A 65 47.91 -8.96 51.94
CA PRO A 65 48.43 -8.44 50.67
C PRO A 65 48.17 -9.38 49.47
N SER A 66 48.36 -10.68 49.66
CA SER A 66 48.13 -11.65 48.59
C SER A 66 46.64 -11.84 48.28
N LEU A 67 45.75 -11.78 49.28
CA LEU A 67 44.30 -11.78 49.07
C LEU A 67 43.80 -10.54 48.30
N ALA A 68 44.35 -9.36 48.61
CA ALA A 68 44.03 -8.13 47.89
C ALA A 68 44.47 -8.21 46.42
N ARG A 69 45.66 -8.80 46.17
CA ARG A 69 46.18 -9.03 44.81
C ARG A 69 45.31 -10.00 44.03
N TYR A 70 44.87 -11.11 44.64
CA TYR A 70 43.95 -12.07 44.00
C TYR A 70 42.69 -11.38 43.45
N VAL A 71 42.06 -10.52 44.25
CA VAL A 71 40.86 -9.78 43.84
C VAL A 71 41.18 -8.75 42.76
N ALA A 72 42.31 -8.06 42.87
CA ALA A 72 42.75 -7.11 41.86
C ALA A 72 42.94 -7.78 40.50
N ASP A 73 43.60 -8.93 40.46
CA ASP A 73 43.88 -9.68 39.23
C ASP A 73 42.57 -10.18 38.59
N LEU A 74 41.60 -10.65 39.39
CA LEU A 74 40.28 -11.05 38.91
C LEU A 74 39.44 -9.88 38.38
N ALA A 75 39.52 -8.73 39.03
CA ALA A 75 38.86 -7.53 38.56
C ALA A 75 39.48 -7.02 37.25
N GLU A 76 40.81 -7.10 37.11
CA GLU A 76 41.55 -6.66 35.93
C GLU A 76 41.28 -7.51 34.69
N VAL A 77 41.21 -8.84 34.84
CA VAL A 77 40.80 -9.74 33.73
C VAL A 77 39.30 -9.62 33.40
N GLY A 78 38.53 -8.92 34.25
CA GLY A 78 37.11 -8.66 34.03
C GLY A 78 36.22 -9.83 34.42
N ALA A 79 36.57 -10.59 35.47
CA ALA A 79 35.68 -11.62 36.03
C ALA A 79 34.29 -11.03 36.36
N ALA A 80 33.25 -11.87 36.26
CA ALA A 80 31.89 -11.48 36.60
C ALA A 80 31.67 -11.41 38.12
N GLY A 81 32.38 -12.25 38.88
CA GLY A 81 32.34 -12.28 40.34
C GLY A 81 33.09 -13.49 40.91
N VAL A 82 33.14 -13.59 42.22
CA VAL A 82 33.75 -14.70 42.97
C VAL A 82 32.78 -15.23 44.00
N VAL A 83 32.63 -16.55 44.04
CA VAL A 83 31.84 -17.28 45.02
C VAL A 83 32.78 -18.13 45.86
N VAL A 84 32.74 -17.92 47.18
CA VAL A 84 33.60 -18.61 48.15
C VAL A 84 32.74 -19.43 49.11
N GLU A 85 33.03 -20.72 49.23
CA GLU A 85 32.34 -21.60 50.19
C GLU A 85 32.95 -21.48 51.60
N LEU A 86 32.11 -21.15 52.59
CA LEU A 86 32.47 -21.02 54.00
C LEU A 86 32.32 -22.34 54.76
N VAL A 87 32.93 -23.41 54.24
CA VAL A 87 32.84 -24.75 54.85
C VAL A 87 34.22 -25.35 55.15
N ARG A 88 35.20 -25.17 54.26
CA ARG A 88 36.50 -25.88 54.35
C ARG A 88 37.63 -25.04 54.92
N HIS A 89 37.91 -23.88 54.31
CA HIS A 89 39.04 -23.03 54.71
C HIS A 89 38.62 -21.95 55.72
N TRP A 90 37.46 -21.32 55.49
CA TRP A 90 36.84 -20.39 56.43
C TRP A 90 35.46 -20.91 56.82
N HIS A 91 35.04 -20.70 58.08
CA HIS A 91 33.79 -21.27 58.61
C HIS A 91 32.71 -20.23 58.96
N ASP A 92 33.11 -18.98 59.26
CA ASP A 92 32.16 -17.93 59.69
C ASP A 92 32.18 -16.69 58.80
N ARG A 93 33.38 -16.17 58.47
CA ARG A 93 33.55 -14.93 57.70
C ARG A 93 34.81 -14.99 56.86
N LEU A 94 34.80 -14.27 55.74
CA LEU A 94 36.00 -14.02 54.94
C LEU A 94 36.91 -12.98 55.61
N PRO A 95 38.23 -13.02 55.37
CA PRO A 95 39.16 -11.97 55.81
C PRO A 95 38.72 -10.59 55.34
N ARG A 96 38.77 -9.58 56.21
CA ARG A 96 38.33 -8.20 55.89
C ARG A 96 39.03 -7.64 54.65
N THR A 97 40.32 -7.93 54.50
CA THR A 97 41.12 -7.47 53.36
C THR A 97 40.58 -7.96 52.02
N LEU A 98 40.04 -9.18 51.97
CA LEU A 98 39.42 -9.73 50.75
C LEU A 98 38.10 -9.02 50.42
N VAL A 99 37.26 -8.77 51.44
CA VAL A 99 35.97 -8.09 51.31
C VAL A 99 36.17 -6.62 50.88
N GLU A 100 37.08 -5.91 51.53
CA GLU A 100 37.41 -4.52 51.21
C GLU A 100 37.99 -4.38 49.80
N ALA A 101 38.86 -5.29 49.37
CA ALA A 101 39.41 -5.29 48.02
C ALA A 101 38.32 -5.52 46.95
N ALA A 102 37.36 -6.41 47.22
CA ALA A 102 36.25 -6.69 46.30
C ALA A 102 35.31 -5.50 46.18
N GLU A 103 35.00 -4.84 47.30
CA GLU A 103 34.15 -3.65 47.34
C GLU A 103 34.79 -2.49 46.56
N GLN A 104 36.08 -2.22 46.79
CA GLN A 104 36.82 -1.15 46.11
C GLN A 104 36.84 -1.32 44.58
N ARG A 105 36.83 -2.57 44.11
CA ARG A 105 36.85 -2.92 42.68
C ARG A 105 35.45 -3.14 42.10
N GLY A 106 34.40 -3.06 42.92
CA GLY A 106 33.02 -3.38 42.51
C GLY A 106 32.86 -4.81 41.97
N LEU A 107 33.70 -5.74 42.42
CA LEU A 107 33.65 -7.15 42.03
C LEU A 107 32.70 -7.89 42.97
N PRO A 108 31.59 -8.48 42.49
CA PRO A 108 30.71 -9.25 43.35
C PRO A 108 31.46 -10.37 44.07
N LEU A 109 31.46 -10.31 45.40
CA LEU A 109 31.99 -11.35 46.27
C LEU A 109 30.83 -11.98 47.02
N ILE A 110 30.64 -13.28 46.82
CA ILE A 110 29.51 -14.04 47.34
C ILE A 110 30.04 -15.15 48.23
N THR A 111 29.44 -15.35 49.39
CA THR A 111 29.73 -16.49 50.26
C THR A 111 28.62 -17.52 50.19
N LEU A 112 28.97 -18.81 50.27
CA LEU A 112 28.02 -19.91 50.45
C LEU A 112 28.20 -20.49 51.84
N SER A 113 27.14 -20.48 52.66
CA SER A 113 27.16 -21.00 54.03
C SER A 113 26.90 -22.50 54.12
N ARG A 114 26.70 -23.19 52.99
CA ARG A 114 26.50 -24.64 52.91
C ARG A 114 27.31 -25.24 51.78
N GLU A 115 27.74 -26.49 51.98
CA GLU A 115 28.46 -27.25 50.95
C GLU A 115 27.63 -27.33 49.67
N THR A 116 28.21 -26.84 48.57
CA THR A 116 27.52 -26.71 47.30
C THR A 116 28.20 -27.55 46.25
N ARG A 117 27.41 -28.36 45.52
CA ARG A 117 27.93 -29.14 44.41
C ARG A 117 28.23 -28.23 43.23
N TYR A 118 29.46 -27.74 43.14
CA TYR A 118 29.86 -26.84 42.06
C TYR A 118 29.64 -27.42 40.66
N VAL A 119 29.69 -28.76 40.49
CA VAL A 119 29.28 -29.40 39.22
C VAL A 119 27.85 -29.03 38.81
N ALA A 120 26.90 -29.06 39.75
CA ALA A 120 25.51 -28.72 39.49
C ALA A 120 25.33 -27.22 39.20
N VAL A 121 26.15 -26.37 39.83
CA VAL A 121 26.18 -24.92 39.53
C VAL A 121 26.72 -24.70 38.12
N THR A 122 27.84 -25.32 37.75
CA THR A 122 28.42 -25.19 36.41
C THR A 122 27.50 -25.73 35.33
N GLU A 123 26.84 -26.88 35.55
CA GLU A 123 25.85 -27.44 34.62
C GLU A 123 24.64 -26.52 34.45
N ALA A 124 24.12 -25.95 35.53
CA ALA A 124 22.98 -25.03 35.47
C ALA A 124 23.31 -23.72 34.75
N VAL A 125 24.45 -23.09 35.05
CA VAL A 125 24.90 -21.86 34.40
C VAL A 125 25.17 -22.10 32.91
N ASN A 126 25.88 -23.17 32.57
CA ASN A 126 26.15 -23.51 31.17
C ASN A 126 24.86 -23.88 30.41
N GLY A 127 23.92 -24.57 31.07
CA GLY A 127 22.60 -24.85 30.52
C GLY A 127 21.86 -23.58 30.12
N LEU A 128 21.78 -22.59 31.01
CA LEU A 128 21.16 -21.28 30.70
C LEU A 128 21.81 -20.59 29.51
N ILE A 129 23.15 -20.63 29.42
CA ILE A 129 23.90 -19.99 28.34
C ILE A 129 23.62 -20.67 27.00
N VAL A 130 23.65 -22.01 26.97
CA VAL A 130 23.34 -22.81 25.77
C VAL A 130 21.89 -22.61 25.35
N ASP A 131 20.94 -22.66 26.30
CA ASP A 131 19.52 -22.46 26.01
C ASP A 131 19.25 -21.08 25.42
N ALA A 132 19.91 -20.04 25.94
CA ALA A 132 19.81 -18.68 25.40
C ALA A 132 20.33 -18.60 23.96
N GLN A 133 21.46 -19.27 23.64
CA GLN A 133 22.03 -19.31 22.29
C GLN A 133 21.14 -20.10 21.32
N VAL A 134 20.62 -21.26 21.75
CA VAL A 134 19.70 -22.09 20.95
C VAL A 134 18.39 -21.34 20.70
N ALA A 135 17.86 -20.63 21.70
CA ALA A 135 16.65 -19.83 21.55
C ALA A 135 16.81 -18.70 20.52
N GLU A 136 17.97 -18.02 20.51
CA GLU A 136 18.28 -16.98 19.54
C GLU A 136 18.38 -17.54 18.11
N LEU A 137 19.07 -18.67 17.93
CA LEU A 137 19.17 -19.35 16.63
C LEU A 137 17.79 -19.80 16.12
N ARG A 138 16.98 -20.45 16.97
CA ARG A 138 15.61 -20.87 16.62
C ARG A 138 14.70 -19.68 16.33
N ALA A 139 14.92 -18.52 16.95
CA ALA A 139 14.16 -17.32 16.62
C ALA A 139 14.52 -16.82 15.21
N ALA A 140 15.81 -16.78 14.87
CA ALA A 140 16.27 -16.39 13.53
C ALA A 140 15.79 -17.38 12.45
N GLU A 141 15.82 -18.69 12.74
CA GLU A 141 15.32 -19.75 11.85
C GLU A 141 13.82 -19.61 11.61
N ARG A 142 13.00 -19.39 12.66
CA ARG A 142 11.56 -19.15 12.50
C ARG A 142 11.25 -17.92 11.63
N VAL A 143 12.00 -16.83 11.81
CA VAL A 143 11.85 -15.64 10.93
C VAL A 143 12.18 -16.02 9.49
N HIS A 144 13.26 -16.76 9.27
CA HIS A 144 13.66 -17.22 7.95
C HIS A 144 12.60 -18.11 7.28
N GLU A 145 12.07 -19.12 7.98
CA GLU A 145 11.03 -20.02 7.48
C GLU A 145 9.76 -19.23 7.10
N THR A 146 9.34 -18.31 7.96
CA THR A 146 8.12 -17.51 7.74
C THR A 146 8.22 -16.67 6.47
N PHE A 147 9.28 -15.87 6.31
CA PHE A 147 9.44 -15.06 5.10
C PHE A 147 9.75 -15.89 3.85
N THR A 148 10.37 -17.07 4.00
CA THR A 148 10.53 -18.01 2.90
C THR A 148 9.18 -18.53 2.41
N ALA A 149 8.28 -18.91 3.33
CA ALA A 149 6.93 -19.32 2.98
C ALA A 149 6.15 -18.19 2.29
N LEU A 150 6.22 -16.95 2.80
CA LEU A 150 5.61 -15.78 2.17
C LEU A 150 6.16 -15.52 0.76
N THR A 151 7.47 -15.68 0.57
CA THR A 151 8.13 -15.52 -0.73
C THR A 151 7.64 -16.57 -1.72
N VAL A 152 7.58 -17.83 -1.32
CA VAL A 152 7.09 -18.95 -2.16
C VAL A 152 5.62 -18.75 -2.53
N ALA A 153 4.80 -18.27 -1.59
CA ALA A 153 3.39 -17.95 -1.82
C ALA A 153 3.18 -16.68 -2.67
N SER A 154 4.24 -15.95 -3.04
CA SER A 154 4.14 -14.64 -3.68
C SER A 154 3.20 -13.69 -2.93
N ALA A 155 3.33 -13.66 -1.60
CA ALA A 155 2.45 -12.90 -0.72
C ALA A 155 2.43 -11.41 -1.10
N GLU A 156 1.23 -10.83 -1.11
CA GLU A 156 1.07 -9.39 -1.37
C GLU A 156 1.81 -8.55 -0.33
N PRO A 157 2.28 -7.33 -0.68
CA PRO A 157 3.03 -6.49 0.22
C PRO A 157 2.36 -6.27 1.57
N GLY A 158 1.04 -6.07 1.60
CA GLY A 158 0.29 -5.89 2.85
C GLY A 158 0.44 -7.06 3.83
N VAL A 159 0.47 -8.30 3.32
CA VAL A 159 0.68 -9.51 4.16
C VAL A 159 2.11 -9.54 4.70
N VAL A 160 3.09 -9.22 3.86
CA VAL A 160 4.50 -9.16 4.28
C VAL A 160 4.70 -8.07 5.34
N LEU A 161 4.10 -6.90 5.16
CA LEU A 161 4.16 -5.80 6.13
C LEU A 161 3.46 -6.18 7.44
N GLY A 162 2.29 -6.80 7.38
CA GLY A 162 1.60 -7.31 8.57
C GLY A 162 2.43 -8.30 9.38
N GLU A 163 3.20 -9.15 8.71
CA GLU A 163 4.12 -10.08 9.38
C GLU A 163 5.32 -9.36 10.02
N VAL A 164 5.85 -8.30 9.39
CA VAL A 164 6.88 -7.44 10.00
C VAL A 164 6.34 -6.77 11.26
N THR A 165 5.13 -6.20 11.19
CA THR A 165 4.46 -5.58 12.33
C THR A 165 4.26 -6.59 13.45
N ARG A 166 3.78 -7.81 13.14
CA ARG A 166 3.55 -8.87 14.14
C ARG A 166 4.84 -9.29 14.87
N LEU A 167 5.98 -9.26 14.19
CA LEU A 167 7.28 -9.68 14.75
C LEU A 167 8.03 -8.55 15.45
N THR A 168 7.73 -7.29 15.14
CA THR A 168 8.48 -6.13 15.68
C THR A 168 7.64 -5.21 16.56
N ASP A 169 6.31 -5.26 16.45
CA ASP A 169 5.37 -4.32 17.05
C ASP A 169 5.68 -2.86 16.68
N GLN A 170 6.25 -2.64 15.50
CA GLN A 170 6.62 -1.32 14.98
C GLN A 170 5.88 -1.02 13.67
N PRO A 171 5.49 0.24 13.42
CA PRO A 171 4.97 0.65 12.12
C PRO A 171 6.01 0.43 11.02
N VAL A 172 5.54 -0.03 9.87
CA VAL A 172 6.39 -0.32 8.71
C VAL A 172 5.83 0.30 7.44
N VAL A 173 6.70 0.88 6.62
CA VAL A 173 6.36 1.55 5.37
C VAL A 173 7.25 1.05 4.24
N LEU A 174 6.62 0.66 3.13
CA LEU A 174 7.27 0.36 1.87
C LEU A 174 7.16 1.57 0.95
N GLU A 175 8.29 2.11 0.51
CA GLU A 175 8.35 3.27 -0.39
C GLU A 175 9.23 3.02 -1.63
N THR A 176 9.04 3.82 -2.67
CA THR A 176 9.94 3.88 -3.82
C THR A 176 11.24 4.60 -3.48
N LEU A 177 12.25 4.52 -4.36
CA LEU A 177 13.45 5.36 -4.25
C LEU A 177 13.17 6.86 -4.39
N ALA A 178 11.99 7.26 -4.91
CA ALA A 178 11.54 8.65 -4.95
C ALA A 178 10.84 9.09 -3.64
N HIS A 179 10.79 8.19 -2.64
CA HIS A 179 10.11 8.36 -1.36
C HIS A 179 8.58 8.44 -1.46
N GLU A 180 8.01 7.75 -2.45
CA GLU A 180 6.56 7.59 -2.61
C GLU A 180 6.10 6.34 -1.87
N VAL A 181 5.13 6.46 -0.97
CA VAL A 181 4.64 5.33 -0.16
C VAL A 181 3.74 4.41 -0.98
N LEU A 182 4.15 3.15 -1.12
CA LEU A 182 3.41 2.13 -1.86
C LEU A 182 2.46 1.33 -0.98
N ALA A 183 2.91 0.99 0.23
CA ALA A 183 2.16 0.23 1.22
C ALA A 183 2.69 0.55 2.62
N TYR A 184 1.85 0.37 3.63
CA TYR A 184 2.24 0.52 5.02
C TYR A 184 1.39 -0.38 5.92
N ASP A 185 1.88 -0.60 7.12
CA ASP A 185 1.11 -1.06 8.26
C ASP A 185 1.47 -0.15 9.46
N ALA A 186 0.44 0.44 10.07
CA ALA A 186 0.59 1.43 11.12
C ALA A 186 0.77 0.82 12.52
N ALA A 187 0.73 -0.51 12.68
CA ALA A 187 0.91 -1.17 13.98
C ALA A 187 -0.06 -0.65 15.07
N GLY A 188 -1.30 -0.35 14.68
CA GLY A 188 -2.31 0.21 15.59
C GLY A 188 -2.18 1.71 15.91
N THR A 189 -1.18 2.41 15.34
CA THR A 189 -1.08 3.88 15.38
C THR A 189 -1.96 4.53 14.31
N ASP A 190 -2.21 5.84 14.40
CA ASP A 190 -2.94 6.57 13.38
C ASP A 190 -2.14 6.63 12.06
N PRO A 191 -2.65 6.07 10.95
CA PRO A 191 -2.00 6.18 9.64
C PRO A 191 -1.82 7.63 9.18
N GLY A 192 -2.72 8.53 9.57
CA GLY A 192 -2.63 9.96 9.25
C GLY A 192 -1.35 10.58 9.84
N GLU A 193 -1.12 10.39 11.14
CA GLU A 193 0.11 10.81 11.82
C GLU A 193 1.38 10.16 11.24
N LEU A 194 1.33 8.85 10.97
CA LEU A 194 2.48 8.12 10.41
C LEU A 194 2.95 8.73 9.09
N LEU A 195 2.01 8.97 8.16
CA LEU A 195 2.28 9.36 6.77
C LEU A 195 2.40 10.88 6.57
N THR A 196 2.01 11.69 7.56
CA THR A 196 2.08 13.15 7.44
C THR A 196 3.52 13.61 7.17
N GLY A 197 3.69 14.35 6.08
CA GLY A 197 4.99 14.86 5.65
C GLY A 197 6.02 13.77 5.28
N TRP A 198 5.57 12.54 5.00
CA TRP A 198 6.45 11.38 4.81
C TRP A 198 7.57 11.61 3.79
N PRO A 199 7.32 12.10 2.55
CA PRO A 199 8.40 12.24 1.57
C PRO A 199 9.50 13.21 2.02
N ALA A 200 9.14 14.27 2.78
CA ALA A 200 10.11 15.22 3.31
C ALA A 200 10.95 14.60 4.44
N ARG A 201 10.31 13.86 5.35
CA ARG A 201 11.00 13.12 6.43
C ARG A 201 11.90 12.02 5.89
N SER A 202 11.48 11.34 4.82
CA SER A 202 12.23 10.22 4.25
C SER A 202 13.48 10.65 3.47
N ARG A 203 13.43 11.78 2.77
CA ARG A 203 14.57 12.34 2.03
C ARG A 203 15.77 12.70 2.91
N VAL A 204 15.54 13.11 4.15
CA VAL A 204 16.63 13.47 5.08
C VAL A 204 17.32 12.26 5.68
N VAL A 205 16.72 11.07 5.60
CA VAL A 205 17.29 9.82 6.13
C VAL A 205 18.17 9.17 5.07
N GLN A 206 19.48 9.39 5.19
CA GLN A 206 20.51 8.80 4.33
C GLN A 206 21.30 7.75 5.12
N LEU A 207 21.55 6.60 4.51
CA LEU A 207 22.36 5.52 5.10
C LEU A 207 23.51 5.16 4.17
N GLY A 208 24.68 4.86 4.75
CA GLY A 208 25.86 4.40 4.00
C GLY A 208 25.87 2.90 3.70
N GLU A 209 24.92 2.16 4.26
CA GLU A 209 24.79 0.70 4.16
C GLU A 209 23.40 0.28 3.67
N ARG A 210 23.25 -0.96 3.19
CA ARG A 210 21.97 -1.46 2.66
C ARG A 210 20.89 -1.56 3.73
N THR A 211 21.26 -1.89 4.97
CA THR A 211 20.35 -1.93 6.12
C THR A 211 20.99 -1.20 7.27
N GLY A 212 20.36 -0.13 7.76
CA GLY A 212 20.95 0.69 8.82
C GLY A 212 19.91 1.43 9.66
N TYR A 213 20.31 1.84 10.86
CA TYR A 213 19.46 2.59 11.79
C TYR A 213 19.88 4.05 11.83
N HIS A 214 18.93 4.95 11.59
CA HIS A 214 19.13 6.39 11.64
C HIS A 214 18.57 6.96 12.96
N ALA A 215 19.45 7.11 13.96
CA ALA A 215 19.07 7.45 15.33
C ALA A 215 18.24 8.75 15.48
N ARG A 216 18.56 9.81 14.73
CA ARG A 216 17.80 11.09 14.82
C ARG A 216 16.37 10.98 14.28
N ALA A 217 16.13 10.07 13.34
CA ALA A 217 14.80 9.86 12.77
C ALA A 217 14.03 8.75 13.49
N GLY A 218 14.74 7.87 14.22
CA GLY A 218 14.18 6.66 14.79
C GLY A 218 13.81 5.64 13.71
N TRP A 219 14.59 5.52 12.63
CA TRP A 219 14.20 4.71 11.47
C TRP A 219 15.21 3.61 11.20
N LEU A 220 14.76 2.36 11.20
CA LEU A 220 15.51 1.24 10.63
C LEU A 220 15.10 1.09 9.17
N VAL A 221 16.04 1.30 8.26
CA VAL A 221 15.75 1.26 6.82
C VAL A 221 16.57 0.16 6.18
N THR A 222 15.93 -0.60 5.28
CA THR A 222 16.60 -1.55 4.40
C THR A 222 16.21 -1.30 2.95
N VAL A 223 17.16 -1.48 2.02
CA VAL A 223 16.94 -1.32 0.59
C VAL A 223 16.24 -2.55 0.01
N VAL A 224 15.15 -2.33 -0.71
CA VAL A 224 14.37 -3.38 -1.38
C VAL A 224 14.80 -3.47 -2.84
N GLY A 225 15.33 -4.62 -3.21
CA GLY A 225 15.92 -4.85 -4.52
C GLY A 225 16.60 -6.21 -4.63
N ALA A 226 16.89 -6.63 -5.86
CA ALA A 226 17.62 -7.85 -6.13
C ALA A 226 18.59 -7.65 -7.30
N ARG A 227 19.74 -8.34 -7.26
CA ARG A 227 20.75 -8.36 -8.35
C ARG A 227 21.18 -6.95 -8.80
N GLY A 228 21.42 -6.04 -7.86
CA GLY A 228 21.83 -4.66 -8.14
C GLY A 228 20.73 -3.75 -8.71
N HIS A 229 19.49 -4.22 -8.79
CA HIS A 229 18.34 -3.43 -9.21
C HIS A 229 17.48 -3.11 -7.99
N ASP A 230 17.90 -2.08 -7.26
CA ASP A 230 17.16 -1.52 -6.14
C ASP A 230 16.00 -0.67 -6.67
N TRP A 231 14.81 -0.82 -6.07
CA TRP A 231 13.61 -0.12 -6.53
C TRP A 231 12.81 0.53 -5.40
N GLY A 232 13.09 0.16 -4.15
CA GLY A 232 12.38 0.71 -3.00
C GLY A 232 13.15 0.63 -1.71
N ARG A 233 12.50 1.06 -0.64
CA ARG A 233 13.01 1.03 0.74
C ARG A 233 11.91 0.51 1.65
N LEU A 234 12.28 -0.31 2.61
CA LEU A 234 11.42 -0.73 3.71
C LEU A 234 11.88 0.00 4.96
N VAL A 235 10.99 0.74 5.58
CA VAL A 235 11.26 1.63 6.72
C VAL A 235 10.44 1.16 7.91
N LEU A 236 11.12 0.74 8.98
CA LEU A 236 10.51 0.49 10.28
C LEU A 236 10.72 1.72 11.17
N VAL A 237 9.66 2.21 11.79
CA VAL A 237 9.71 3.38 12.69
C VAL A 237 9.95 2.88 14.11
N CYS A 238 11.20 2.95 14.57
CA CYS A 238 11.68 2.51 15.88
C CYS A 238 12.21 3.71 16.69
N ALA A 239 11.51 4.13 17.75
CA ALA A 239 11.95 5.27 18.56
C ALA A 239 13.33 5.07 19.23
N GLU A 240 13.67 3.83 19.55
CA GLU A 240 14.94 3.43 20.16
C GLU A 240 15.79 2.57 19.22
N PRO A 241 17.12 2.46 19.45
CA PRO A 241 17.98 1.57 18.69
C PRO A 241 17.43 0.13 18.66
N PRO A 242 17.10 -0.40 17.47
CA PRO A 242 16.39 -1.67 17.38
C PRO A 242 17.34 -2.84 17.72
N PRO A 243 16.82 -3.90 18.35
CA PRO A 243 17.60 -5.12 18.56
C PRO A 243 17.96 -5.78 17.22
N HIS A 244 19.05 -6.56 17.19
CA HIS A 244 19.56 -7.22 15.98
C HIS A 244 18.47 -8.02 15.23
N ARG A 245 17.55 -8.67 15.94
CA ARG A 245 16.41 -9.40 15.35
C ARG A 245 15.55 -8.57 14.39
N TYR A 246 15.36 -7.26 14.63
CA TYR A 246 14.55 -6.41 13.74
C TYR A 246 15.26 -6.17 12.41
N ARG A 247 16.59 -6.10 12.44
CA ARG A 247 17.42 -6.04 11.23
C ARG A 247 17.20 -7.29 10.36
N VAL A 248 17.22 -8.46 10.99
CA VAL A 248 16.95 -9.74 10.32
C VAL A 248 15.55 -9.76 9.71
N VAL A 249 14.53 -9.36 10.46
CA VAL A 249 13.14 -9.28 9.97
C VAL A 249 13.03 -8.34 8.76
N ALA A 250 13.60 -7.13 8.85
CA ALA A 250 13.57 -6.15 7.77
C ALA A 250 14.24 -6.71 6.49
N GLU A 251 15.41 -7.32 6.60
CA GLU A 251 16.14 -7.89 5.45
C GLU A 251 15.39 -9.04 4.78
N ARG A 252 14.72 -9.89 5.58
CA ARG A 252 13.91 -11.00 5.04
C ARG A 252 12.64 -10.50 4.38
N ALA A 253 11.97 -9.51 4.95
CA ALA A 253 10.83 -8.85 4.35
C ALA A 253 11.21 -8.14 3.04
N ALA A 254 12.33 -7.41 3.02
CA ALA A 254 12.84 -6.76 1.81
C ALA A 254 13.16 -7.77 0.71
N SER A 255 13.71 -8.93 1.06
CA SER A 255 13.96 -10.02 0.11
C SER A 255 12.65 -10.57 -0.47
N ALA A 256 11.64 -10.81 0.37
CA ALA A 256 10.33 -11.28 -0.07
C ALA A 256 9.64 -10.27 -1.01
N LEU A 257 9.66 -8.99 -0.66
CA LEU A 257 9.11 -7.90 -1.48
C LEU A 257 9.85 -7.76 -2.82
N ALA A 258 11.18 -7.91 -2.81
CA ALA A 258 11.98 -7.87 -4.02
C ALA A 258 11.63 -9.02 -4.97
N VAL A 259 11.43 -10.23 -4.46
CA VAL A 259 10.97 -11.38 -5.26
C VAL A 259 9.56 -11.17 -5.78
N TYR A 260 8.64 -10.68 -4.93
CA TYR A 260 7.27 -10.34 -5.35
C TYR A 260 7.29 -9.43 -6.59
N ARG A 261 8.06 -8.34 -6.55
CA ARG A 261 8.18 -7.38 -7.67
C ARG A 261 8.79 -8.00 -8.94
N LEU A 262 9.64 -9.03 -8.82
CA LEU A 262 10.19 -9.75 -9.98
C LEU A 262 9.16 -10.66 -10.64
N VAL A 263 8.32 -11.32 -9.84
CA VAL A 263 7.27 -12.23 -10.33
C VAL A 263 6.12 -11.44 -10.96
N THR A 264 5.76 -10.29 -10.40
CA THR A 264 4.60 -9.50 -10.84
C THR A 264 4.93 -8.42 -11.88
N ARG A 265 6.05 -8.53 -12.62
CA ARG A 265 6.49 -7.51 -13.58
C ARG A 265 5.45 -7.12 -14.64
N ASP A 266 4.56 -8.04 -15.01
CA ASP A 266 3.50 -7.82 -16.02
C ASP A 266 2.13 -7.43 -15.41
N ALA A 267 2.00 -7.42 -14.08
CA ALA A 267 0.79 -7.03 -13.38
C ALA A 267 0.70 -5.51 -13.17
N ASP A 268 -0.42 -5.04 -12.62
CA ASP A 268 -0.58 -3.66 -12.19
C ASP A 268 0.57 -3.30 -11.25
N THR A 269 1.35 -2.24 -11.54
CA THR A 269 2.53 -1.95 -10.71
C THR A 269 2.08 -1.57 -9.31
N LEU A 270 2.90 -1.80 -8.28
CA LEU A 270 2.59 -1.41 -6.89
C LEU A 270 2.19 0.07 -6.77
N GLU A 271 2.84 0.92 -7.56
CA GLU A 271 2.52 2.34 -7.70
C GLU A 271 1.08 2.55 -8.18
N ARG A 272 0.67 1.83 -9.24
CA ARG A 272 -0.69 1.88 -9.78
C ARG A 272 -1.71 1.30 -8.80
N GLN A 273 -1.37 0.23 -8.07
CA GLN A 273 -2.22 -0.31 -7.01
C GLN A 273 -2.43 0.71 -5.88
N ALA A 274 -1.38 1.40 -5.45
CA ALA A 274 -1.46 2.45 -4.44
C ALA A 274 -2.29 3.65 -4.93
N HIS A 275 -2.08 4.10 -6.17
CA HIS A 275 -2.89 5.15 -6.80
C HIS A 275 -4.36 4.75 -6.90
N ARG A 276 -4.64 3.51 -7.31
CA ARG A 276 -5.99 2.96 -7.42
C ARG A 276 -6.69 2.94 -6.07
N ALA A 277 -6.02 2.49 -5.01
CA ALA A 277 -6.60 2.46 -3.67
C ALA A 277 -7.07 3.86 -3.22
N VAL A 278 -6.24 4.89 -3.43
CA VAL A 278 -6.61 6.28 -3.11
C VAL A 278 -7.74 6.79 -4.00
N LEU A 279 -7.70 6.53 -5.32
CA LEU A 279 -8.77 6.96 -6.24
C LEU A 279 -10.11 6.27 -5.95
N THR A 280 -10.11 4.98 -5.62
CA THR A 280 -11.30 4.23 -5.24
C THR A 280 -11.94 4.84 -3.99
N GLU A 281 -11.15 5.16 -2.98
CA GLU A 281 -11.65 5.77 -1.73
C GLU A 281 -12.18 7.19 -1.96
N LEU A 282 -11.50 8.01 -2.78
CA LEU A 282 -11.98 9.33 -3.21
C LEU A 282 -13.30 9.26 -3.98
N LEU A 283 -13.53 8.20 -4.74
CA LEU A 283 -14.80 8.01 -5.47
C LEU A 283 -15.92 7.50 -4.56
N ALA A 284 -15.59 6.74 -3.52
CA ALA A 284 -16.53 6.19 -2.56
C ALA A 284 -17.03 7.24 -1.55
N SER A 285 -16.16 8.13 -1.08
CA SER A 285 -16.52 9.13 -0.06
C SER A 285 -16.59 10.56 -0.63
N PRO A 286 -17.67 11.33 -0.36
CA PRO A 286 -17.75 12.74 -0.74
C PRO A 286 -16.81 13.64 0.08
N ALA A 287 -16.45 13.22 1.30
CA ALA A 287 -15.54 13.96 2.17
C ALA A 287 -14.29 13.09 2.45
N PRO A 288 -13.12 13.45 1.90
CA PRO A 288 -11.88 12.70 2.13
C PRO A 288 -11.40 12.85 3.57
N SER A 289 -11.00 11.74 4.19
CA SER A 289 -10.42 11.69 5.54
C SER A 289 -9.02 12.30 5.58
N ALA A 290 -8.55 12.69 6.78
CA ALA A 290 -7.17 13.15 6.95
C ALA A 290 -6.13 12.09 6.56
N GLU A 291 -6.42 10.81 6.86
CA GLU A 291 -5.62 9.67 6.42
C GLU A 291 -5.51 9.59 4.89
N LEU A 292 -6.63 9.69 4.17
CA LEU A 292 -6.64 9.63 2.72
C LEU A 292 -5.81 10.77 2.09
N LEU A 293 -5.89 11.97 2.67
CA LEU A 293 -5.08 13.11 2.26
C LEU A 293 -3.58 12.88 2.54
N ALA A 294 -3.25 12.29 3.68
CA ALA A 294 -1.88 11.93 4.03
C ALA A 294 -1.32 10.87 3.06
N ARG A 295 -2.09 9.83 2.72
CA ARG A 295 -1.73 8.82 1.72
C ARG A 295 -1.50 9.40 0.34
N ALA A 296 -2.39 10.27 -0.14
CA ALA A 296 -2.23 10.96 -1.42
C ALA A 296 -0.94 11.81 -1.43
N SER A 297 -0.68 12.55 -0.35
CA SER A 297 0.55 13.32 -0.20
C SER A 297 1.81 12.44 -0.11
N ALA A 298 1.71 11.27 0.53
CA ALA A 298 2.80 10.30 0.64
C ALA A 298 3.12 9.64 -0.71
N LEU A 299 2.16 9.62 -1.65
CA LEU A 299 2.35 9.29 -3.07
C LEU A 299 2.84 10.48 -3.92
N ALA A 300 3.32 11.56 -3.29
CA ALA A 300 3.73 12.80 -3.95
C ALA A 300 2.60 13.52 -4.74
N VAL A 301 1.34 13.28 -4.38
CA VAL A 301 0.16 13.98 -4.92
C VAL A 301 -0.58 14.73 -3.81
N PRO A 302 -0.06 15.89 -3.36
CA PRO A 302 -0.73 16.68 -2.33
C PRO A 302 -2.05 17.23 -2.87
N LEU A 303 -3.15 16.96 -2.19
CA LEU A 303 -4.48 17.47 -2.58
C LEU A 303 -4.82 18.83 -1.94
N PRO A 304 -4.51 19.09 -0.64
CA PRO A 304 -4.80 20.38 -0.03
C PRO A 304 -4.01 21.52 -0.69
N GLY A 305 -4.67 22.67 -0.88
CA GLY A 305 -4.05 23.87 -1.47
C GLY A 305 -3.68 23.75 -2.95
N ARG A 306 -4.18 22.72 -3.66
CA ARG A 306 -3.97 22.53 -5.09
C ARG A 306 -5.27 22.74 -5.86
N ARG A 307 -5.13 23.06 -7.15
CA ARG A 307 -6.24 22.92 -8.10
C ARG A 307 -6.28 21.49 -8.59
N LEU A 308 -7.43 20.84 -8.41
CA LEU A 308 -7.62 19.46 -8.77
C LEU A 308 -8.44 19.36 -10.06
N VAL A 309 -8.02 18.49 -10.97
CA VAL A 309 -8.72 18.22 -12.23
C VAL A 309 -8.81 16.73 -12.45
N GLY A 310 -10.04 16.22 -12.53
CA GLY A 310 -10.31 14.86 -12.96
C GLY A 310 -10.13 14.73 -14.47
N LEU A 311 -9.50 13.64 -14.89
CA LEU A 311 -9.30 13.27 -16.28
C LEU A 311 -9.70 11.82 -16.48
N ALA A 312 -10.37 11.54 -17.59
CA ALA A 312 -10.75 10.20 -17.99
C ALA A 312 -10.30 9.93 -19.42
N VAL A 313 -9.63 8.80 -19.64
CA VAL A 313 -9.24 8.31 -20.97
C VAL A 313 -10.00 7.02 -21.23
N ARG A 314 -10.93 7.05 -22.19
CA ARG A 314 -11.71 5.88 -22.59
C ARG A 314 -11.24 5.36 -23.95
N PRO A 315 -10.90 4.07 -24.09
CA PRO A 315 -10.59 3.51 -25.40
C PRO A 315 -11.82 3.52 -26.32
N ARG A 316 -11.60 3.78 -27.60
CA ARG A 316 -12.60 3.68 -28.66
C ARG A 316 -12.47 2.32 -29.32
N VAL A 317 -13.31 1.37 -28.91
CA VAL A 317 -13.31 0.02 -29.49
C VAL A 317 -14.17 0.02 -30.75
N ALA A 318 -13.55 -0.10 -31.92
CA ALA A 318 -14.30 -0.24 -33.18
C ALA A 318 -15.13 -1.54 -33.15
N ALA A 319 -16.36 -1.50 -33.68
CA ALA A 319 -17.28 -2.64 -33.68
C ALA A 319 -16.69 -3.89 -34.37
N THR A 320 -15.80 -3.70 -35.35
CA THR A 320 -15.06 -4.76 -36.06
C THR A 320 -13.92 -5.38 -35.24
N SER A 321 -13.45 -4.74 -34.19
CA SER A 321 -12.29 -5.16 -33.37
C SER A 321 -12.67 -5.87 -32.06
N ARG A 322 -13.98 -5.99 -31.75
CA ARG A 322 -14.49 -6.65 -30.52
C ARG A 322 -14.05 -8.11 -30.38
N GLN A 323 -13.63 -8.76 -31.47
CA GLN A 323 -13.26 -10.18 -31.47
C GLN A 323 -11.76 -10.44 -31.23
N SER A 324 -10.88 -9.41 -31.21
CA SER A 324 -9.41 -9.62 -31.20
C SER A 324 -8.66 -8.90 -30.06
N LEU A 325 -9.22 -7.86 -29.45
CA LEU A 325 -8.55 -7.11 -28.39
C LEU A 325 -9.25 -7.31 -27.04
N SER A 326 -8.53 -7.83 -26.05
CA SER A 326 -8.98 -7.79 -24.67
C SER A 326 -8.88 -6.34 -24.14
N THR A 327 -9.90 -5.87 -23.44
CA THR A 327 -9.96 -4.53 -22.83
C THR A 327 -8.82 -4.24 -21.83
N PRO A 328 -8.34 -5.21 -21.01
CA PRO A 328 -7.33 -4.92 -19.96
C PRO A 328 -5.95 -4.48 -20.47
N PRO A 329 -5.34 -5.07 -21.51
CA PRO A 329 -4.09 -4.57 -22.10
C PRO A 329 -4.17 -3.14 -22.61
N LEU A 330 -5.29 -2.79 -23.25
CA LEU A 330 -5.51 -1.46 -23.81
C LEU A 330 -5.57 -0.38 -22.71
N LEU A 331 -6.29 -0.67 -21.62
CA LEU A 331 -6.34 0.22 -20.46
C LEU A 331 -4.99 0.35 -19.77
N ARG A 332 -4.16 -0.70 -19.77
CA ARG A 332 -2.79 -0.65 -19.24
C ARG A 332 -1.91 0.30 -20.07
N GLU A 333 -1.95 0.18 -21.39
CA GLU A 333 -1.23 1.08 -22.31
C GLU A 333 -1.66 2.54 -22.13
N LEU A 334 -2.97 2.80 -22.05
CA LEU A 334 -3.51 4.13 -21.80
C LEU A 334 -3.11 4.68 -20.42
N ALA A 335 -3.05 3.84 -19.40
CA ALA A 335 -2.61 4.24 -18.07
C ALA A 335 -1.13 4.63 -18.08
N GLU A 336 -0.29 3.86 -18.77
CA GLU A 336 1.14 4.16 -18.96
C GLU A 336 1.35 5.45 -19.72
N ALA A 337 0.63 5.65 -20.83
CA ALA A 337 0.64 6.91 -21.58
C ALA A 337 0.24 8.11 -20.69
N THR A 338 -0.80 7.94 -19.87
CA THR A 338 -1.28 8.99 -18.96
C THR A 338 -0.24 9.34 -17.88
N VAL A 339 0.40 8.32 -17.28
CA VAL A 339 1.49 8.54 -16.30
C VAL A 339 2.69 9.23 -16.94
N LEU A 340 3.10 8.79 -18.13
CA LEU A 340 4.22 9.40 -18.86
C LEU A 340 3.93 10.86 -19.22
N ALA A 341 2.71 11.17 -19.69
CA ALA A 341 2.29 12.53 -20.00
C ALA A 341 2.29 13.43 -18.74
N ALA A 342 1.76 12.94 -17.62
CA ALA A 342 1.80 13.67 -16.35
C ALA A 342 3.24 13.95 -15.89
N ARG A 343 4.15 12.97 -16.01
CA ARG A 343 5.57 13.13 -15.68
C ARG A 343 6.26 14.15 -16.59
N ARG A 344 6.05 14.10 -17.91
CA ARG A 344 6.60 15.09 -18.86
C ARG A 344 6.10 16.51 -18.56
N ALA A 345 4.83 16.62 -18.21
CA ALA A 345 4.22 17.88 -17.79
C ALA A 345 4.66 18.36 -16.39
N LYS A 346 5.41 17.53 -15.64
CA LYS A 346 5.80 17.77 -14.24
C LYS A 346 4.58 18.03 -13.32
N VAL A 347 3.52 17.26 -13.54
CA VAL A 347 2.27 17.33 -12.79
C VAL A 347 2.17 16.12 -11.87
N SER A 348 1.93 16.36 -10.58
CA SER A 348 1.54 15.31 -9.65
C SER A 348 0.18 14.76 -10.02
N ALA A 349 0.08 13.45 -10.23
CA ALA A 349 -1.16 12.82 -10.65
C ALA A 349 -1.33 11.44 -10.01
N LEU A 350 -2.52 11.18 -9.48
CA LEU A 350 -2.98 9.81 -9.21
C LEU A 350 -3.54 9.27 -10.52
N VAL A 351 -3.19 8.06 -10.91
CA VAL A 351 -3.63 7.43 -12.16
C VAL A 351 -3.94 5.96 -11.90
N ALA A 352 -5.12 5.51 -12.30
CA ALA A 352 -5.53 4.12 -12.21
C ALA A 352 -6.51 3.76 -13.35
N ALA A 353 -6.52 2.50 -13.75
CA ALA A 353 -7.53 1.96 -14.64
C ALA A 353 -8.70 1.36 -13.84
N ASP A 354 -9.92 1.65 -14.27
CA ASP A 354 -11.12 0.89 -13.90
C ASP A 354 -11.49 -0.11 -15.02
N GLU A 355 -12.71 -0.66 -15.03
CA GLU A 355 -13.12 -1.65 -16.04
C GLU A 355 -13.29 -1.06 -17.45
N THR A 356 -13.48 0.26 -17.55
CA THR A 356 -13.95 0.92 -18.78
C THR A 356 -13.09 2.10 -19.22
N CYS A 357 -12.27 2.65 -18.32
CA CYS A 357 -11.49 3.85 -18.54
C CYS A 357 -10.26 3.93 -17.64
N VAL A 358 -9.31 4.76 -18.03
CA VAL A 358 -8.24 5.24 -17.16
C VAL A 358 -8.70 6.54 -16.51
N ARG A 359 -8.67 6.60 -15.18
CA ARG A 359 -8.94 7.80 -14.41
C ARG A 359 -7.64 8.39 -13.90
N ALA A 360 -7.55 9.71 -13.95
CA ALA A 360 -6.49 10.47 -13.32
C ALA A 360 -7.03 11.65 -12.52
N LEU A 361 -6.42 11.92 -11.36
CA LEU A 361 -6.62 13.15 -10.61
C LEU A 361 -5.32 13.94 -10.66
N LEU A 362 -5.35 15.08 -11.37
CA LEU A 362 -4.22 15.99 -11.49
C LEU A 362 -4.22 16.97 -10.33
N ALA A 363 -3.09 17.13 -9.63
CA ALA A 363 -2.89 18.13 -8.58
C ALA A 363 -1.96 19.24 -9.08
N LEU A 364 -2.56 20.37 -9.43
CA LEU A 364 -1.88 21.53 -10.03
C LEU A 364 -1.58 22.60 -8.98
N SER A 365 -0.46 23.30 -9.15
CA SER A 365 -0.20 24.54 -8.38
C SER A 365 -1.31 25.56 -8.62
N PRO A 366 -1.70 26.38 -7.63
CA PRO A 366 -2.67 27.46 -7.82
C PRO A 366 -2.31 28.43 -8.96
N GLU A 367 -1.02 28.61 -9.25
CA GLU A 367 -0.48 29.54 -10.24
C GLU A 367 -0.35 28.93 -11.65
N ALA A 368 -0.54 27.63 -11.80
CA ALA A 368 -0.40 26.96 -13.09
C ALA A 368 -1.40 27.49 -14.15
N HIS A 369 -1.08 27.38 -15.43
CA HIS A 369 -2.07 27.63 -16.49
C HIS A 369 -2.78 26.32 -16.80
N THR A 370 -3.90 26.05 -16.12
CA THR A 370 -4.63 24.77 -16.21
C THR A 370 -4.88 24.34 -17.66
N GLU A 371 -5.36 25.27 -18.50
CA GLU A 371 -5.64 25.00 -19.91
C GLU A 371 -4.41 24.53 -20.69
N ALA A 372 -3.27 25.22 -20.51
CA ALA A 372 -2.03 24.89 -21.20
C ALA A 372 -1.50 23.51 -20.76
N VAL A 373 -1.65 23.18 -19.47
CA VAL A 373 -1.27 21.87 -18.93
C VAL A 373 -2.15 20.76 -19.53
N LEU A 374 -3.47 20.95 -19.54
CA LEU A 374 -4.41 19.97 -20.06
C LEU A 374 -4.22 19.73 -21.56
N SER A 375 -4.01 20.79 -22.35
CA SER A 375 -3.76 20.68 -23.79
C SER A 375 -2.46 19.92 -24.08
N ARG A 376 -1.39 20.17 -23.31
CA ARG A 376 -0.13 19.43 -23.45
C ARG A 376 -0.28 17.97 -23.07
N LEU A 377 -0.93 17.70 -21.95
CA LEU A 377 -1.15 16.34 -21.47
C LEU A 377 -2.05 15.54 -22.43
N ALA A 378 -3.08 16.15 -23.00
CA ALA A 378 -3.91 15.55 -24.02
C ALA A 378 -3.12 15.20 -25.28
N ALA A 379 -2.27 16.13 -25.78
CA ALA A 379 -1.40 15.89 -26.93
C ALA A 379 -0.41 14.75 -26.69
N ASP A 380 0.27 14.75 -25.53
CA ASP A 380 1.22 13.69 -25.15
C ASP A 380 0.53 12.31 -25.06
N ILE A 381 -0.69 12.25 -24.51
CA ILE A 381 -1.48 11.00 -24.47
C ILE A 381 -1.89 10.58 -25.88
N HIS A 382 -2.30 11.52 -26.75
CA HIS A 382 -2.66 11.23 -28.14
C HIS A 382 -1.48 10.69 -28.95
N GLU A 383 -0.28 11.21 -28.73
CA GLU A 383 0.95 10.75 -29.38
C GLU A 383 1.37 9.37 -28.86
N ALA A 384 1.30 9.15 -27.55
CA ALA A 384 1.72 7.91 -26.92
C ALA A 384 0.79 6.71 -27.19
N ARG A 385 -0.47 6.96 -27.57
CA ARG A 385 -1.51 5.94 -27.78
C ARG A 385 -1.66 5.47 -29.24
N ALA A 386 -0.60 5.50 -30.05
CA ALA A 386 -0.69 5.23 -31.50
C ALA A 386 -1.46 3.93 -31.88
N SER A 387 -1.51 2.94 -30.99
CA SER A 387 -2.25 1.67 -31.12
C SER A 387 -3.71 1.69 -30.62
N ALA A 388 -4.12 2.75 -29.91
CA ALA A 388 -5.30 2.80 -29.05
C ALA A 388 -6.05 4.14 -29.17
N PRO A 389 -6.92 4.32 -30.19
CA PRO A 389 -7.74 5.52 -30.28
C PRO A 389 -8.63 5.63 -29.04
N GLY A 390 -8.83 6.84 -28.51
CA GLY A 390 -9.59 7.02 -27.30
C GLY A 390 -10.13 8.43 -27.13
N VAL A 391 -11.12 8.59 -26.26
CA VAL A 391 -11.65 9.89 -25.87
C VAL A 391 -10.95 10.32 -24.60
N ILE A 392 -10.40 11.54 -24.58
CA ILE A 392 -9.90 12.19 -23.37
C ILE A 392 -10.93 13.22 -22.94
N ALA A 393 -11.38 13.12 -21.70
CA ALA A 393 -12.28 14.10 -21.11
C ALA A 393 -11.76 14.60 -19.77
N VAL A 394 -12.16 15.83 -19.43
CA VAL A 394 -11.80 16.48 -18.17
C VAL A 394 -13.04 16.98 -17.45
N GLY A 395 -13.02 16.84 -16.13
CA GLY A 395 -14.00 17.42 -15.24
C GLY A 395 -13.72 18.90 -14.97
N THR A 396 -14.64 19.53 -14.25
CA THR A 396 -14.49 20.91 -13.79
C THR A 396 -13.26 21.03 -12.88
N THR A 397 -12.50 22.11 -13.03
CA THR A 397 -11.38 22.39 -12.11
C THR A 397 -11.93 22.78 -10.74
N VAL A 398 -11.41 22.16 -9.68
CA VAL A 398 -11.86 22.40 -8.30
C VAL A 398 -10.69 22.84 -7.42
N THR A 399 -10.98 23.46 -6.28
CA THR A 399 -9.95 24.11 -5.43
C THR A 399 -9.73 23.41 -4.10
N GLY A 400 -10.44 22.31 -3.84
CA GLY A 400 -10.31 21.56 -2.60
C GLY A 400 -10.58 20.06 -2.77
N PRO A 401 -10.06 19.23 -1.84
CA PRO A 401 -10.18 17.78 -1.93
C PRO A 401 -11.62 17.28 -1.77
N ALA A 402 -12.51 18.02 -1.09
CA ALA A 402 -13.92 17.67 -0.97
C ALA A 402 -14.66 17.61 -2.33
N GLU A 403 -14.14 18.30 -3.35
CA GLU A 403 -14.72 18.31 -4.69
C GLU A 403 -13.97 17.37 -5.66
N ALA A 404 -12.92 16.67 -5.21
CA ALA A 404 -12.12 15.76 -6.04
C ALA A 404 -12.99 14.66 -6.67
N ARG A 405 -13.94 14.12 -5.89
CA ARG A 405 -14.93 13.16 -6.38
C ARG A 405 -15.73 13.71 -7.55
N ARG A 406 -16.22 14.96 -7.44
CA ARG A 406 -17.06 15.60 -8.46
C ARG A 406 -16.32 15.67 -9.80
N THR A 407 -15.10 16.21 -9.80
CA THR A 407 -14.31 16.36 -11.03
C THR A 407 -13.95 15.01 -11.67
N LEU A 408 -13.67 13.97 -10.88
CA LEU A 408 -13.41 12.61 -11.38
C LEU A 408 -14.66 11.97 -12.00
N VAL A 409 -15.81 12.13 -11.37
CA VAL A 409 -17.09 11.61 -11.88
C VAL A 409 -17.45 12.32 -13.18
N GLU A 410 -17.42 13.66 -13.19
CA GLU A 410 -17.68 14.46 -14.38
C GLU A 410 -16.79 14.05 -15.56
N ALA A 411 -15.48 13.90 -15.35
CA ALA A 411 -14.55 13.51 -16.42
C ALA A 411 -14.95 12.19 -17.08
N ALA A 412 -15.27 11.16 -16.29
CA ALA A 412 -15.64 9.85 -16.83
C ALA A 412 -16.98 9.86 -17.57
N GLN A 413 -17.93 10.67 -17.11
CA GLN A 413 -19.24 10.82 -17.74
C GLN A 413 -19.14 11.58 -19.07
N VAL A 414 -18.31 12.64 -19.11
CA VAL A 414 -18.00 13.34 -20.35
C VAL A 414 -17.31 12.42 -21.35
N ALA A 415 -16.35 11.60 -20.91
CA ALA A 415 -15.70 10.62 -21.78
C ALA A 415 -16.70 9.60 -22.35
N ALA A 416 -17.66 9.16 -21.55
CA ALA A 416 -18.71 8.24 -21.98
C ALA A 416 -19.64 8.88 -23.02
N ALA A 417 -20.13 10.09 -22.75
CA ALA A 417 -21.04 10.80 -23.64
C ALA A 417 -20.37 11.16 -24.99
N ALA A 418 -19.09 11.54 -24.97
CA ALA A 418 -18.34 11.85 -26.19
C ALA A 418 -18.09 10.61 -27.07
N LEU A 419 -18.03 9.40 -26.51
CA LEU A 419 -17.98 8.16 -27.31
C LEU A 419 -19.30 7.90 -28.05
N SER A 420 -20.45 8.21 -27.44
CA SER A 420 -21.77 8.01 -28.05
C SER A 420 -22.05 8.98 -29.20
N GLU A 421 -21.49 10.19 -29.22
CA GLU A 421 -21.68 11.15 -30.32
C GLU A 421 -20.93 10.75 -31.59
N GLY A 422 -19.83 10.03 -31.46
CA GLY A 422 -18.98 9.63 -32.58
C GLY A 422 -19.48 8.42 -33.38
N GLY A 423 -20.71 7.95 -33.15
CA GLY A 423 -21.33 6.82 -33.84
C GLY A 423 -22.14 7.19 -35.09
N ASP A 424 -22.61 8.44 -35.20
CA ASP A 424 -23.43 8.92 -36.32
C ASP A 424 -22.66 9.95 -37.13
N GLY A 425 -21.92 9.50 -38.16
CA GLY A 425 -21.63 10.16 -39.45
C GLY A 425 -21.22 11.64 -39.54
N GLY A 426 -21.06 12.38 -38.45
CA GLY A 426 -20.73 13.79 -38.46
C GLY A 426 -19.23 13.99 -38.63
N GLU A 427 -18.84 14.77 -39.64
CA GLU A 427 -17.50 15.33 -39.87
C GLU A 427 -17.09 16.31 -38.74
N GLY A 428 -17.19 15.87 -37.48
CA GLY A 428 -16.70 16.60 -36.32
C GLY A 428 -15.21 16.38 -36.19
N THR A 429 -14.44 17.47 -36.30
CA THR A 429 -13.00 17.50 -35.99
C THR A 429 -12.75 16.77 -34.67
N GLU A 430 -11.93 15.72 -34.65
CA GLU A 430 -11.56 15.03 -33.41
C GLU A 430 -10.99 16.06 -32.44
N ARG A 431 -11.74 16.33 -31.37
CA ARG A 431 -11.29 17.28 -30.37
C ARG A 431 -10.22 16.58 -29.53
N PRO A 432 -9.09 17.26 -29.24
CA PRO A 432 -8.04 16.66 -28.40
C PRO A 432 -8.51 16.44 -26.96
N LEU A 433 -9.54 17.17 -26.52
CA LEU A 433 -10.06 17.16 -25.16
C LEU A 433 -11.55 17.46 -25.14
N HIS A 434 -12.33 16.70 -24.36
CA HIS A 434 -13.76 16.93 -24.14
C HIS A 434 -14.04 17.45 -22.72
N ARG A 435 -15.04 18.33 -22.61
CA ARG A 435 -15.51 18.95 -21.37
C ARG A 435 -17.01 18.80 -21.22
N LEU A 436 -17.51 19.13 -20.03
CA LEU A 436 -18.94 19.08 -19.74
C LEU A 436 -19.77 19.94 -20.71
N HIS A 437 -19.28 21.12 -21.11
CA HIS A 437 -19.99 21.96 -22.09
C HIS A 437 -19.96 21.42 -23.52
N ASP A 438 -19.06 20.47 -23.83
CA ASP A 438 -18.96 19.86 -25.16
C ASP A 438 -20.05 18.80 -25.37
N VAL A 439 -20.43 18.09 -24.31
CA VAL A 439 -21.41 16.99 -24.35
C VAL A 439 -22.86 17.44 -24.10
N ARG A 440 -23.08 18.72 -23.76
CA ARG A 440 -24.39 19.39 -23.63
C ARG A 440 -25.44 18.52 -22.88
N LEU A 441 -26.63 18.35 -23.46
CA LEU A 441 -27.74 17.57 -22.89
C LEU A 441 -27.36 16.11 -22.65
N ARG A 442 -26.53 15.50 -23.51
CA ARG A 442 -26.06 14.12 -23.31
C ARG A 442 -25.19 14.00 -22.06
N GLY A 443 -24.33 14.99 -21.79
CA GLY A 443 -23.54 15.05 -20.56
C GLY A 443 -24.42 15.10 -19.31
N LEU A 444 -25.48 15.93 -19.34
CA LEU A 444 -26.46 16.01 -18.26
C LEU A 444 -27.21 14.70 -18.06
N LEU A 445 -27.65 14.04 -19.14
CA LEU A 445 -28.35 12.76 -19.02
C LEU A 445 -27.41 11.65 -18.54
N HIS A 446 -26.14 11.68 -18.93
CA HIS A 446 -25.14 10.73 -18.43
C HIS A 446 -24.83 10.95 -16.93
N LEU A 447 -24.92 12.19 -16.44
CA LEU A 447 -24.89 12.52 -15.00
C LEU A 447 -26.06 11.89 -14.24
N LEU A 448 -27.19 11.65 -14.92
CA LEU A 448 -28.44 11.17 -14.35
C LEU A 448 -28.80 9.73 -14.79
N ALA A 449 -27.90 9.01 -15.46
CA ALA A 449 -28.22 7.74 -16.10
C ALA A 449 -28.71 6.65 -15.11
N GLY A 450 -28.31 6.73 -13.84
CA GLY A 450 -28.76 5.85 -12.76
C GLY A 450 -29.91 6.40 -11.90
N ASP A 451 -30.47 7.56 -12.25
CA ASP A 451 -31.59 8.16 -11.51
C ASP A 451 -32.92 7.54 -11.96
N GLU A 452 -33.60 6.84 -11.06
CA GLU A 452 -34.89 6.19 -11.33
C GLU A 452 -35.93 7.16 -11.89
N ARG A 453 -35.85 8.45 -11.56
CA ARG A 453 -36.77 9.47 -12.08
C ARG A 453 -36.56 9.72 -13.57
N VAL A 454 -35.32 9.65 -14.05
CA VAL A 454 -35.00 9.77 -15.48
C VAL A 454 -35.41 8.51 -16.23
N THR A 455 -35.17 7.33 -15.65
CA THR A 455 -35.65 6.06 -16.23
C THR A 455 -37.18 6.03 -16.30
N ALA A 456 -37.87 6.43 -15.23
CA ALA A 456 -39.34 6.50 -15.20
C ALA A 456 -39.90 7.54 -16.17
N PHE A 457 -39.20 8.68 -16.32
CA PHE A 457 -39.51 9.67 -17.36
C PHE A 457 -39.43 9.03 -18.74
N ALA A 458 -38.28 8.42 -19.10
CA ALA A 458 -38.11 7.81 -20.42
C ALA A 458 -39.13 6.70 -20.69
N ALA A 459 -39.42 5.86 -19.68
CA ALA A 459 -40.42 4.80 -19.78
C ALA A 459 -41.84 5.34 -19.98
N ARG A 460 -42.20 6.47 -19.36
CA ARG A 460 -43.52 7.10 -19.54
C ARG A 460 -43.66 7.69 -20.95
N GLU A 461 -42.63 8.37 -21.43
CA GLU A 461 -42.68 9.06 -22.73
C GLU A 461 -42.58 8.08 -23.91
N LEU A 462 -41.74 7.04 -23.83
CA LEU A 462 -41.49 6.10 -24.93
C LEU A 462 -42.17 4.74 -24.78
N GLY A 463 -42.65 4.38 -23.59
CA GLY A 463 -43.21 3.07 -23.27
C GLY A 463 -44.29 2.59 -24.25
N PRO A 464 -45.31 3.40 -24.59
CA PRO A 464 -46.33 3.01 -25.55
C PRO A 464 -45.76 2.68 -26.94
N LEU A 465 -44.73 3.41 -27.37
CA LEU A 465 -44.10 3.21 -28.67
C LEU A 465 -43.21 1.96 -28.69
N LEU A 466 -42.44 1.74 -27.61
CA LEU A 466 -41.61 0.55 -27.43
C LEU A 466 -42.46 -0.74 -27.39
N GLN A 467 -43.57 -0.74 -26.65
CA GLN A 467 -44.50 -1.87 -26.60
C GLN A 467 -45.12 -2.17 -27.96
N ARG A 468 -45.43 -1.12 -28.73
CA ARG A 468 -45.98 -1.26 -30.09
C ARG A 468 -44.98 -1.85 -31.06
N ASP A 469 -43.74 -1.34 -31.08
CA ASP A 469 -42.66 -1.87 -31.91
C ASP A 469 -42.41 -3.36 -31.57
N ALA A 470 -42.38 -3.72 -30.28
CA ALA A 470 -42.26 -5.12 -29.86
C ALA A 470 -43.44 -6.00 -30.28
N ALA A 471 -44.68 -5.50 -30.23
CA ALA A 471 -45.87 -6.26 -30.56
C ALA A 471 -46.11 -6.41 -32.08
N THR A 472 -45.62 -5.48 -32.90
CA THR A 472 -45.95 -5.41 -34.33
C THR A 472 -44.75 -5.50 -35.28
N GLY A 473 -43.53 -5.55 -34.75
CA GLY A 473 -42.30 -5.53 -35.55
C GLY A 473 -42.06 -4.19 -36.26
N SER A 474 -42.78 -3.13 -35.88
CA SER A 474 -42.55 -1.80 -36.45
C SER A 474 -41.24 -1.19 -35.94
N ARG A 475 -40.73 -0.18 -36.66
CA ARG A 475 -39.51 0.57 -36.28
C ARG A 475 -39.85 2.04 -36.02
N LEU A 476 -40.92 2.31 -35.29
CA LEU A 476 -41.41 3.67 -35.04
C LEU A 476 -40.47 4.45 -34.10
N VAL A 477 -39.83 3.79 -33.13
CA VAL A 477 -38.81 4.42 -32.27
C VAL A 477 -37.62 4.90 -33.11
N GLN A 478 -37.20 4.12 -34.11
CA GLN A 478 -36.13 4.52 -35.02
C GLN A 478 -36.56 5.68 -35.93
N ALA A 479 -37.80 5.67 -36.42
CA ALA A 479 -38.35 6.81 -37.16
C ALA A 479 -38.37 8.09 -36.30
N LEU A 480 -38.83 8.01 -35.05
CA LEU A 480 -38.81 9.13 -34.09
C LEU A 480 -37.38 9.64 -33.85
N ARG A 481 -36.40 8.74 -33.73
CA ARG A 481 -34.98 9.09 -33.59
C ARG A 481 -34.47 9.93 -34.77
N HIS A 482 -34.74 9.52 -36.00
CA HIS A 482 -34.37 10.30 -37.18
C HIS A 482 -35.06 11.67 -37.20
N TYR A 483 -36.31 11.74 -36.76
CA TYR A 483 -37.07 13.00 -36.69
C TYR A 483 -36.45 13.99 -35.71
N CYS A 484 -36.16 13.56 -34.49
CA CYS A 484 -35.53 14.38 -33.46
C CYS A 484 -34.10 14.78 -33.83
N ALA A 485 -33.31 13.87 -34.42
CA ALA A 485 -31.94 14.14 -34.85
C ALA A 485 -31.85 15.25 -35.93
N HIS A 486 -32.92 15.45 -36.71
CA HIS A 486 -33.01 16.50 -37.73
C HIS A 486 -33.85 17.70 -37.26
N GLY A 487 -33.98 17.91 -35.95
CA GLY A 487 -34.65 19.08 -35.37
C GLY A 487 -36.13 19.19 -35.73
N GLY A 488 -36.79 18.06 -35.97
CA GLY A 488 -38.19 18.03 -36.39
C GLY A 488 -38.45 18.31 -37.87
N ASN A 489 -37.41 18.36 -38.70
CA ASN A 489 -37.56 18.50 -40.15
C ASN A 489 -37.97 17.16 -40.79
N LYS A 490 -39.27 17.01 -41.08
CA LYS A 490 -39.86 15.78 -41.65
C LYS A 490 -39.19 15.37 -42.97
N SER A 491 -38.80 16.32 -43.82
CA SER A 491 -38.19 16.03 -45.12
C SER A 491 -36.74 15.56 -45.00
N ALA A 492 -35.94 16.21 -44.15
CA ALA A 492 -34.56 15.80 -43.89
C ALA A 492 -34.51 14.43 -43.20
N ALA A 493 -35.40 14.21 -42.22
CA ALA A 493 -35.50 12.96 -41.50
C ALA A 493 -35.93 11.77 -42.39
N ALA A 494 -36.85 11.98 -43.34
CA ALA A 494 -37.24 10.94 -44.31
C ALA A 494 -36.06 10.51 -45.21
N VAL A 495 -35.22 11.46 -45.62
CA VAL A 495 -34.01 11.20 -46.41
C VAL A 495 -33.00 10.38 -45.58
N ALA A 496 -32.75 10.79 -44.34
CA ALA A 496 -31.85 10.08 -43.43
C ALA A 496 -32.35 8.68 -43.05
N ALA A 497 -33.66 8.48 -42.99
CA ALA A 497 -34.29 7.18 -42.75
C ALA A 497 -34.40 6.30 -44.02
N HIS A 498 -33.84 6.75 -45.15
CA HIS A 498 -33.91 6.08 -46.46
C HIS A 498 -35.33 5.62 -46.86
N THR A 499 -36.35 6.42 -46.54
CA THR A 499 -37.77 6.09 -46.75
C THR A 499 -38.47 7.17 -47.58
N SER A 500 -39.50 6.80 -48.34
CA SER A 500 -40.29 7.79 -49.10
C SER A 500 -40.95 8.79 -48.15
N ARG A 501 -41.03 10.08 -48.53
CA ARG A 501 -41.63 11.12 -47.69
C ARG A 501 -43.03 10.74 -47.23
N THR A 502 -43.85 10.19 -48.12
CA THR A 502 -45.22 9.77 -47.81
C THR A 502 -45.27 8.67 -46.75
N ALA A 503 -44.43 7.64 -46.86
CA ALA A 503 -44.37 6.56 -45.89
C ALA A 503 -43.82 7.05 -44.53
N TYR A 504 -42.79 7.91 -44.55
CA TYR A 504 -42.24 8.48 -43.32
C TYR A 504 -43.26 9.36 -42.60
N TYR A 505 -44.05 10.16 -43.34
CA TYR A 505 -45.09 11.00 -42.74
C TYR A 505 -46.22 10.16 -42.13
N GLN A 506 -46.56 9.03 -42.74
CA GLN A 506 -47.48 8.06 -42.15
C GLN A 506 -46.93 7.45 -40.86
N GLN A 507 -45.62 7.16 -40.80
CA GLN A 507 -44.96 6.71 -39.58
C GLN A 507 -45.01 7.77 -38.48
N LEU A 508 -44.74 9.05 -38.79
CA LEU A 508 -44.85 10.16 -37.83
C LEU A 508 -46.28 10.33 -37.32
N ALA A 509 -47.29 10.31 -38.21
CA ALA A 509 -48.69 10.36 -37.80
C ALA A 509 -49.07 9.17 -36.91
N ARG A 510 -48.50 7.99 -37.16
CA ARG A 510 -48.70 6.82 -36.32
C ARG A 510 -48.04 6.98 -34.94
N ILE A 511 -46.86 7.59 -34.87
CA ILE A 511 -46.21 7.93 -33.61
C ILE A 511 -47.09 8.89 -32.79
N GLU A 512 -47.63 9.94 -33.40
CA GLU A 512 -48.56 10.89 -32.75
C GLU A 512 -49.81 10.18 -32.21
N GLN A 513 -50.39 9.24 -32.98
CA GLN A 513 -51.53 8.45 -32.54
C GLN A 513 -51.21 7.55 -31.34
N VAL A 514 -50.03 6.92 -31.31
CA VAL A 514 -49.64 6.00 -30.24
C VAL A 514 -49.30 6.76 -28.96
N LEU A 515 -48.60 7.89 -29.08
CA LEU A 515 -48.13 8.67 -27.94
C LEU A 515 -49.18 9.68 -27.43
N GLY A 516 -50.17 10.03 -28.25
CA GLY A 516 -51.18 11.03 -27.90
C GLY A 516 -50.65 12.46 -27.84
N VAL A 517 -49.50 12.72 -28.47
CA VAL A 517 -48.84 14.05 -28.50
C VAL A 517 -48.65 14.52 -29.93
N ARG A 518 -48.49 15.83 -30.12
CA ARG A 518 -48.15 16.42 -31.42
C ARG A 518 -46.64 16.57 -31.53
N LEU A 519 -46.02 16.02 -32.58
CA LEU A 519 -44.57 16.07 -32.75
C LEU A 519 -44.04 17.48 -33.13
N GLU A 520 -44.92 18.34 -33.61
CA GLU A 520 -44.60 19.75 -33.92
C GLU A 520 -44.60 20.65 -32.68
N ASP A 521 -45.13 20.18 -31.55
CA ASP A 521 -45.08 20.90 -30.29
C ASP A 521 -43.65 20.87 -29.71
N PRO A 522 -43.01 22.04 -29.45
CA PRO A 522 -41.62 22.08 -29.02
C PRO A 522 -41.35 21.34 -27.71
N GLU A 523 -42.27 21.41 -26.75
CA GLU A 523 -42.15 20.74 -25.45
C GLU A 523 -42.24 19.22 -25.62
N SER A 524 -43.20 18.74 -26.40
CA SER A 524 -43.37 17.32 -26.73
C SER A 524 -42.15 16.77 -27.48
N MET A 525 -41.65 17.49 -28.49
CA MET A 525 -40.47 17.06 -29.26
C MET A 525 -39.22 17.00 -28.38
N LEU A 526 -39.02 18.00 -27.51
CA LEU A 526 -37.91 18.01 -26.57
C LEU A 526 -38.03 16.87 -25.55
N SER A 527 -39.23 16.64 -24.99
CA SER A 527 -39.51 15.55 -24.04
C SER A 527 -39.16 14.19 -24.65
N LEU A 528 -39.64 13.94 -25.86
CA LEU A 528 -39.37 12.71 -26.60
C LEU A 528 -37.89 12.57 -26.96
N TYR A 529 -37.22 13.66 -27.32
CA TYR A 529 -35.79 13.61 -27.61
C TYR A 529 -34.96 13.32 -26.36
N VAL A 530 -35.29 13.95 -25.22
CA VAL A 530 -34.68 13.65 -23.92
C VAL A 530 -34.93 12.19 -23.54
N ALA A 531 -36.14 11.69 -23.74
CA ALA A 531 -36.49 10.31 -23.45
C ALA A 531 -35.72 9.31 -24.32
N LEU A 532 -35.51 9.62 -25.62
CA LEU A 532 -34.68 8.80 -26.51
C LEU A 532 -33.23 8.75 -26.03
N LEU A 533 -32.65 9.91 -25.73
CA LEU A 533 -31.29 9.99 -25.22
C LEU A 533 -31.12 9.27 -23.88
N ALA A 534 -32.11 9.36 -22.98
CA ALA A 534 -32.12 8.64 -21.71
C ALA A 534 -32.25 7.12 -21.92
N HIS A 535 -33.11 6.70 -22.85
CA HIS A 535 -33.29 5.28 -23.19
C HIS A 535 -31.99 4.66 -23.73
N ASP A 536 -31.26 5.37 -24.59
CA ASP A 536 -29.97 4.93 -25.14
C ASP A 536 -28.89 4.73 -24.08
N LEU A 537 -28.96 5.49 -22.98
CA LEU A 537 -28.03 5.35 -21.87
C LEU A 537 -28.30 4.09 -21.05
N THR A 538 -29.55 3.66 -20.98
CA THR A 538 -29.99 2.44 -20.27
C THR A 538 -29.98 1.19 -21.14
N GLY A 539 -29.98 1.33 -22.46
CA GLY A 539 -30.00 0.24 -23.42
C GLY A 539 -28.59 -0.24 -23.77
N ASP A 540 -28.29 -1.50 -23.49
CA ASP A 540 -27.11 -2.20 -23.99
C ASP A 540 -27.12 -2.17 -25.55
N PRO A 541 -26.04 -1.75 -26.24
CA PRO A 541 -25.99 -1.63 -27.71
C PRO A 541 -25.96 -2.98 -28.47
N THR A 542 -26.50 -4.05 -27.90
CA THR A 542 -26.39 -5.44 -28.38
C THR A 542 -27.56 -5.95 -29.22
N LEU A 543 -28.43 -5.08 -29.73
CA LEU A 543 -29.43 -5.47 -30.74
C LEU A 543 -29.17 -4.79 -32.10
N PRO A 544 -28.29 -5.36 -32.96
CA PRO A 544 -28.46 -5.22 -34.39
C PRO A 544 -29.61 -6.11 -34.86
N GLY A 545 -30.44 -5.57 -35.75
CA GLY A 545 -31.62 -6.25 -36.30
C GLY A 545 -31.31 -7.51 -37.11
N GLU A 546 -32.34 -8.39 -37.16
CA GLU A 546 -32.82 -9.18 -38.32
C GLU A 546 -31.75 -9.68 -39.33
N GLU A 547 -31.51 -10.98 -39.55
CA GLU A 547 -32.45 -12.01 -40.04
C GLU A 547 -31.77 -13.40 -40.07
N SER A 548 -32.50 -14.47 -39.77
CA SER A 548 -32.52 -15.69 -40.62
C SER A 548 -33.75 -16.53 -40.30
N SER A 549 -34.66 -16.61 -41.27
CA SER A 549 -35.87 -17.42 -41.32
C SER A 549 -35.69 -18.87 -40.84
N PRO A 550 -36.64 -19.45 -40.08
CA PRO A 550 -36.86 -20.88 -40.13
C PRO A 550 -37.73 -21.20 -41.35
N GLY A 551 -37.17 -21.95 -42.28
CA GLY A 551 -37.88 -22.44 -43.46
C GLY A 551 -39.16 -23.18 -43.06
N ARG A 552 -40.27 -22.80 -43.71
CA ARG A 552 -41.42 -23.70 -43.89
C ARG A 552 -40.96 -24.87 -44.77
N GLY A 553 -41.13 -26.07 -44.25
CA GLY A 553 -41.04 -27.31 -45.00
C GLY A 553 -41.73 -28.42 -44.22
N THR A 554 -43.05 -28.49 -44.33
CA THR A 554 -43.81 -29.73 -44.12
C THR A 554 -44.05 -30.36 -45.49
N GLN A 555 -43.83 -31.68 -45.55
CA GLN A 555 -43.96 -32.64 -46.66
C GLN A 555 -42.70 -32.87 -47.48
#